data_AF-A0A853FTN7-F1
#
_entry.id   AF-A0A853FTN7-F1
#
_cell.length_a   1.000
_cell.length_b   1.000
_cell.length_c   1.000
_cell.angle_alpha   90.00
_cell.angle_beta   90.00
_cell.angle_gamma   90.00
#
_symmetry.space_group_name_H-M   'P 1'
#
loop_
_entity.id
_entity.type
_entity.pdbx_description
1 polymer ?
#
loop_
_entity_poly.entity_id
_entity_poly.type
_entity_poly.pdbx_seq_one_letter_code
_entity_poly.pdbx_strand_id
1 'polypeptide(L)'
;MAGTAAILARDDDEHPIPPEIHPIFRQIVDAFLAGDWQLDSPGIPGVQPVDAETADWMAANVRDYGSALAPLDAATWQRSVYHWMDGYWDFLVDLSMVDEAVSDLALQARYREDSGMFEVRSIYVP
;
A
#
# COMPACT_ATOMS: atom_id res chain seq x y z
N MET A 1 6.61 -21.65 7.24
CA MET A 1 6.50 -20.20 7.03
C MET A 1 5.10 -19.82 7.45
N ALA A 2 4.93 -19.06 8.53
CA ALA A 2 3.61 -18.54 8.88
C ALA A 2 3.22 -17.54 7.78
N GLY A 3 2.05 -17.73 7.15
CA GLY A 3 1.56 -16.83 6.11
C GLY A 3 1.18 -15.47 6.69
N THR A 4 1.16 -14.42 5.88
CA THR A 4 0.79 -13.04 6.28
C THR A 4 -0.53 -12.98 7.04
N ALA A 5 -1.50 -13.82 6.70
CA ALA A 5 -2.78 -13.96 7.42
C ALA A 5 -2.64 -14.34 8.91
N ALA A 6 -1.57 -15.02 9.31
CA ALA A 6 -1.39 -15.53 10.67
C ALA A 6 -0.97 -14.44 11.67
N ILE A 7 -0.49 -13.29 11.17
CA ILE A 7 -0.05 -12.15 11.99
C ILE A 7 -1.07 -11.00 11.99
N LEU A 8 -2.20 -11.16 11.31
CA LEU A 8 -3.25 -10.15 11.18
C LEU A 8 -4.49 -10.54 11.98
N ALA A 9 -5.07 -9.58 12.71
CA ALA A 9 -6.31 -9.75 13.44
C ALA A 9 -7.50 -9.88 12.48
N ARG A 10 -8.53 -10.67 12.85
CA ARG A 10 -9.75 -10.87 12.06
C ARG A 10 -10.95 -10.31 12.80
N ASP A 11 -10.93 -9.00 13.00
CA ASP A 11 -12.01 -8.24 13.61
C ASP A 11 -12.13 -6.89 12.91
N ASP A 12 -13.26 -6.23 13.14
CA ASP A 12 -13.64 -5.01 12.45
C ASP A 12 -12.94 -3.76 13.01
N ASP A 13 -12.04 -3.91 13.99
CA ASP A 13 -11.27 -2.80 14.56
C ASP A 13 -10.08 -2.45 13.65
N GLU A 14 -9.61 -1.21 13.75
CA GLU A 14 -8.37 -0.78 13.12
C GLU A 14 -7.15 -1.22 13.94
N HIS A 15 -6.16 -1.77 13.26
CA HIS A 15 -4.92 -2.26 13.84
C HIS A 15 -3.71 -1.61 13.18
N PRO A 16 -2.61 -1.38 13.92
CA PRO A 16 -1.35 -0.94 13.34
C PRO A 16 -0.78 -2.02 12.42
N ILE A 17 -0.23 -1.61 11.28
CA ILE A 17 0.38 -2.55 10.32
C ILE A 17 1.62 -3.21 10.96
N PRO A 18 1.70 -4.56 11.01
CA PRO A 18 2.85 -5.27 11.54
C PRO A 18 4.17 -4.93 10.82
N PRO A 19 5.30 -4.77 11.54
CA PRO A 19 6.61 -4.49 10.93
C PRO A 19 7.05 -5.48 9.84
N GLU A 20 6.58 -6.72 9.90
CA GLU A 20 6.84 -7.76 8.91
C GLU A 20 6.25 -7.44 7.53
N ILE A 21 5.21 -6.60 7.47
CA ILE A 21 4.52 -6.20 6.25
C ILE A 21 5.10 -4.89 5.67
N HIS A 22 5.73 -4.05 6.48
CA HIS A 22 6.31 -2.77 6.02
C HIS A 22 7.22 -2.92 4.79
N PRO A 23 8.08 -3.96 4.68
CA PRO A 23 8.94 -4.13 3.50
C PRO A 23 8.18 -4.32 2.18
N ILE A 24 6.96 -4.88 2.19
CA ILE A 24 6.15 -5.05 0.98
C ILE A 24 5.67 -3.68 0.49
N PHE A 25 5.11 -2.88 1.39
CA PHE A 25 4.64 -1.52 1.05
C PHE A 25 5.78 -0.59 0.66
N ARG A 26 6.96 -0.72 1.29
CA ARG A 26 8.17 0.00 0.82
C ARG A 26 8.53 -0.36 -0.62
N GLN A 27 8.54 -1.66 -0.96
CA GLN A 27 8.83 -2.10 -2.33
C GLN A 27 7.79 -1.58 -3.35
N ILE A 28 6.50 -1.55 -2.97
CA ILE A 28 5.44 -1.01 -3.81
C ILE A 28 5.70 0.48 -4.10
N VAL A 29 5.97 1.27 -3.07
CA VAL A 29 6.27 2.70 -3.24
C VAL A 29 7.56 2.91 -4.02
N ASP A 30 8.61 2.13 -3.77
CA ASP A 30 9.87 2.19 -4.53
C ASP A 30 9.66 1.88 -6.02
N ALA A 31 8.75 0.96 -6.37
CA ALA A 31 8.37 0.69 -7.75
C ALA A 31 7.65 1.90 -8.39
N PHE A 32 6.72 2.54 -7.67
CA PHE A 32 6.08 3.77 -8.13
C PHE A 32 7.07 4.91 -8.36
N LEU A 33 8.08 5.06 -7.48
CA LEU A 33 9.17 6.01 -7.66
C LEU A 33 10.02 5.72 -8.91
N ALA A 34 10.18 4.44 -9.26
CA ALA A 34 10.84 4.01 -10.49
C ALA A 34 9.94 4.14 -11.74
N GLY A 35 8.67 4.52 -11.58
CA GLY A 35 7.69 4.63 -12.65
C GLY A 35 6.98 3.32 -13.00
N ASP A 36 7.21 2.24 -12.25
CA ASP A 36 6.48 0.98 -12.40
C ASP A 36 5.18 1.04 -11.59
N TRP A 37 4.18 1.73 -12.15
CA TRP A 37 2.84 1.84 -11.57
C TRP A 37 1.99 0.58 -11.73
N GLN A 38 2.39 -0.32 -12.63
CA GLN A 38 1.71 -1.60 -12.86
C GLN A 38 2.25 -2.72 -11.98
N LEU A 39 3.37 -2.51 -11.28
CA LEU A 39 3.99 -3.51 -10.41
C LEU A 39 4.29 -4.83 -11.15
N ASP A 40 4.62 -4.75 -12.44
CA ASP A 40 4.75 -5.89 -13.33
C ASP A 40 6.19 -6.14 -13.81
N SER A 41 7.14 -5.22 -13.52
CA SER A 41 8.51 -5.33 -14.02
C SER A 41 9.55 -4.76 -13.04
N PRO A 42 10.24 -5.61 -12.23
CA PRO A 42 10.29 -7.08 -12.28
C PRO A 42 9.13 -7.81 -11.55
N GLY A 43 8.17 -7.07 -11.02
CA GLY A 43 7.13 -7.58 -10.13
C GLY A 43 7.61 -7.74 -8.68
N ILE A 44 6.67 -7.72 -7.74
CA ILE A 44 6.95 -7.84 -6.30
C ILE A 44 6.35 -9.15 -5.78
N PRO A 45 7.16 -10.05 -5.15
CA PRO A 45 6.64 -11.29 -4.60
C PRO A 45 5.50 -11.06 -3.59
N GLY A 46 4.37 -11.72 -3.82
CA GLY A 46 3.20 -11.57 -2.98
C GLY A 46 2.35 -10.33 -3.28
N VAL A 47 2.60 -9.62 -4.39
CA VAL A 47 1.77 -8.50 -4.85
C VAL A 47 1.28 -8.79 -6.27
N GLN A 48 0.01 -8.53 -6.53
CA GLN A 48 -0.59 -8.64 -7.86
C GLN A 48 -0.16 -7.45 -8.73
N PRO A 49 0.06 -7.66 -10.04
CA PRO A 49 0.13 -6.57 -10.98
C PRO A 49 -1.14 -5.71 -10.95
N VAL A 50 -0.97 -4.42 -11.19
CA VAL A 50 -2.05 -3.44 -11.32
C VAL A 50 -2.35 -3.25 -12.79
N ASP A 51 -3.63 -3.19 -13.16
CA ASP A 51 -4.02 -2.91 -14.54
C ASP A 51 -3.69 -1.46 -14.94
N ALA A 52 -3.50 -1.23 -16.24
CA ALA A 52 -3.08 0.08 -16.76
C ALA A 52 -4.03 1.23 -16.40
N GLU A 53 -5.35 0.99 -16.34
CA GLU A 53 -6.32 2.04 -16.02
C GLU A 53 -6.18 2.48 -14.55
N THR A 54 -6.09 1.51 -13.64
CA THR A 54 -5.84 1.77 -12.21
C THR A 54 -4.48 2.43 -12.00
N ALA A 55 -3.43 1.96 -12.70
CA ALA A 55 -2.08 2.51 -12.64
C ALA A 55 -2.04 3.98 -13.08
N ASP A 56 -2.65 4.31 -14.23
CA ASP A 56 -2.75 5.67 -14.75
C ASP A 56 -3.51 6.59 -13.78
N TRP A 57 -4.60 6.09 -13.19
CA TRP A 57 -5.40 6.85 -12.23
C TRP A 57 -4.63 7.14 -10.93
N MET A 58 -3.90 6.17 -10.38
CA MET A 58 -3.06 6.39 -9.20
C MET A 58 -1.93 7.39 -9.48
N ALA A 59 -1.25 7.25 -10.62
CA ALA A 59 -0.20 8.18 -11.03
C ALA A 59 -0.74 9.61 -11.20
N ALA A 60 -1.94 9.76 -11.75
CA ALA A 60 -2.63 11.05 -11.87
C ALA A 60 -2.95 11.65 -10.49
N ASN A 61 -3.48 10.87 -9.55
CA ASN A 61 -3.78 11.38 -8.20
C ASN A 61 -2.54 11.85 -7.45
N VAL A 62 -1.43 11.12 -7.53
CA VAL A 62 -0.17 11.57 -6.93
C VAL A 62 0.33 12.86 -7.58
N ARG A 63 0.22 12.97 -8.91
CA ARG A 63 0.60 14.20 -9.63
C ARG A 63 -0.27 15.39 -9.25
N ASP A 64 -1.58 15.18 -9.12
CA ASP A 64 -2.56 16.23 -8.83
C ASP A 64 -2.49 16.71 -7.37
N TYR A 65 -1.93 15.90 -6.45
CA TYR A 65 -1.62 16.33 -5.09
C TYR A 65 -0.66 17.53 -5.04
N GLY A 66 0.20 17.69 -6.07
CA GLY A 66 1.07 18.86 -6.22
C GLY A 66 2.43 18.74 -5.55
N SER A 67 2.80 17.56 -5.05
CA SER A 67 4.15 17.22 -4.58
C SER A 67 4.64 15.90 -5.18
N ALA A 68 5.95 15.68 -5.13
CA ALA A 68 6.55 14.45 -5.63
C ALA A 68 6.54 13.36 -4.55
N LEU A 69 6.17 12.15 -4.92
CA LEU A 69 6.26 10.97 -4.07
C LEU A 69 7.72 10.77 -3.60
N ALA A 70 7.89 10.35 -2.35
CA ALA A 70 9.16 10.00 -1.73
C ALA A 70 9.11 8.59 -1.13
N PRO A 71 10.27 7.98 -0.81
CA PRO A 71 10.29 6.71 -0.07
C PRO A 71 9.54 6.86 1.26
N LEU A 72 8.84 5.80 1.69
CA LEU A 72 8.06 5.82 2.94
C LEU A 72 8.95 6.12 4.14
N ASP A 73 8.65 7.23 4.83
CA ASP A 73 9.27 7.57 6.10
C ASP A 73 8.85 6.59 7.21
N ALA A 74 9.67 6.45 8.25
CA ALA A 74 9.31 5.60 9.38
C ALA A 74 8.09 6.13 10.16
N ALA A 75 7.79 7.43 10.07
CA ALA A 75 6.65 8.06 10.72
C ALA A 75 5.30 7.62 10.13
N THR A 76 5.23 7.18 8.87
CA THR A 76 3.96 6.77 8.22
C THR A 76 3.30 5.61 8.95
N TRP A 77 4.10 4.69 9.51
CA TRP A 77 3.61 3.51 10.23
C TRP A 77 2.88 3.83 11.54
N GLN A 78 3.01 5.05 12.07
CA GLN A 78 2.31 5.47 13.29
C GLN A 78 0.82 5.75 13.03
N ARG A 79 0.47 6.03 11.78
CA ARG A 79 -0.88 6.39 11.33
C ARG A 79 -1.49 5.38 10.35
N SER A 80 -0.64 4.59 9.69
CA SER A 80 -1.07 3.54 8.77
C SER A 80 -1.74 2.39 9.52
N VAL A 81 -2.88 1.95 9.02
CA VAL A 81 -3.73 0.95 9.67
C VAL A 81 -4.15 -0.14 8.69
N TYR A 82 -4.63 -1.24 9.25
CA TYR A 82 -5.42 -2.22 8.52
C TYR A 82 -6.63 -2.63 9.35
N HIS A 83 -7.67 -3.15 8.70
CA HIS A 83 -8.82 -3.76 9.37
C HIS A 83 -9.33 -4.95 8.54
N TRP A 84 -10.02 -5.87 9.19
CA TRP A 84 -10.67 -6.97 8.48
C TRP A 84 -11.97 -6.49 7.84
N MET A 85 -12.19 -6.90 6.59
CA MET A 85 -13.38 -6.64 5.80
C MET A 85 -13.85 -7.95 5.19
N ASP A 86 -15.02 -8.44 5.58
CA ASP A 86 -15.64 -9.71 5.15
C ASP A 86 -14.95 -10.43 3.96
N GLY A 87 -13.90 -11.20 4.25
CA GLY A 87 -13.12 -11.98 3.28
C GLY A 87 -11.74 -11.44 2.88
N TYR A 88 -11.28 -10.30 3.42
CA TYR A 88 -9.96 -9.73 3.17
C TYR A 88 -9.52 -8.77 4.28
N TRP A 89 -8.24 -8.44 4.33
CA TRP A 89 -7.74 -7.31 5.14
C TRP A 89 -7.57 -6.10 4.23
N ASP A 90 -8.16 -4.96 4.59
CA ASP A 90 -7.97 -3.68 3.92
C ASP A 90 -6.87 -2.90 4.64
N PHE A 91 -5.91 -2.38 3.89
CA PHE A 91 -4.76 -1.63 4.38
C PHE A 91 -4.84 -0.20 3.86
N LEU A 92 -4.61 0.75 4.75
CA LEU A 92 -4.42 2.16 4.44
C LEU A 92 -3.03 2.58 4.90
N VAL A 93 -2.16 2.88 3.94
CA VAL A 93 -0.76 3.25 4.19
C VAL A 93 -0.55 4.70 3.79
N ASP A 94 -0.27 5.55 4.78
CA ASP A 94 0.07 6.95 4.53
C ASP A 94 1.35 7.04 3.69
N LEU A 95 1.34 7.94 2.70
CA LEU A 95 2.45 8.15 1.79
C LEU A 95 3.34 9.30 2.26
N SER A 96 4.60 9.27 1.85
CA SER A 96 5.56 10.34 2.05
C SER A 96 5.75 11.12 0.76
N MET A 97 5.85 12.44 0.88
CA MET A 97 6.20 13.34 -0.21
C MET A 97 7.57 13.96 0.06
N VAL A 98 8.20 14.54 -0.97
CA VAL A 98 9.54 15.15 -0.84
C VAL A 98 9.57 16.27 0.21
N ASP A 99 8.47 16.97 0.41
CA ASP A 99 8.29 18.08 1.35
C ASP A 99 7.56 17.68 2.65
N GLU A 100 7.07 16.44 2.75
CA GLU A 100 6.22 16.01 3.86
C GLU A 100 6.48 14.54 4.25
N ALA A 101 6.94 14.31 5.48
CA ALA A 101 7.27 12.97 5.96
C ALA A 101 6.05 12.03 6.01
N VAL A 102 4.87 12.56 6.36
CA VAL A 102 3.61 11.83 6.37
C VAL A 102 2.53 12.74 5.77
N SER A 103 2.13 12.44 4.54
CA SER A 103 1.12 13.21 3.81
C SER A 103 -0.30 12.73 4.10
N ASP A 104 -1.28 13.52 3.66
CA ASP A 104 -2.69 13.11 3.72
C ASP A 104 -3.07 12.16 2.57
N LEU A 105 -2.15 11.82 1.65
CA LEU A 105 -2.38 10.72 0.69
C LEU A 105 -2.15 9.38 1.36
N ALA A 106 -3.08 8.45 1.11
CA ALA A 106 -2.96 7.06 1.49
C ALA A 106 -3.00 6.14 0.28
N LEU A 107 -2.17 5.10 0.31
CA LEU A 107 -2.26 3.94 -0.55
C LEU A 107 -3.21 2.93 0.08
N GLN A 108 -4.23 2.52 -0.68
CA GLN A 108 -5.14 1.46 -0.29
C GLN A 108 -4.76 0.15 -0.98
N ALA A 109 -4.63 -0.91 -0.19
CA ALA A 109 -4.38 -2.25 -0.67
C ALA A 109 -5.21 -3.29 0.08
N ARG A 110 -5.42 -4.45 -0.55
CA ARG A 110 -6.14 -5.57 0.06
C ARG A 110 -5.23 -6.77 0.13
N TYR A 111 -5.31 -7.53 1.22
CA TYR A 111 -4.74 -8.87 1.29
C TYR A 111 -5.87 -9.90 1.36
N ARG A 112 -5.89 -10.86 0.44
CA ARG A 112 -6.86 -11.97 0.50
C ARG A 112 -6.15 -13.26 0.87
N GLU A 113 -6.75 -14.02 1.78
CA GLU A 113 -6.17 -15.28 2.27
C GLU A 113 -6.12 -16.35 1.18
N ASP A 114 -7.10 -16.36 0.27
CA ASP A 114 -7.22 -17.34 -0.81
C ASP A 114 -6.14 -17.18 -1.88
N SER A 115 -5.82 -15.95 -2.26
CA SER A 115 -4.73 -15.63 -3.18
C SER A 115 -3.37 -15.63 -2.47
N GLY A 116 -3.36 -15.29 -1.19
CA GLY A 116 -2.14 -15.05 -0.42
C GLY A 116 -1.35 -13.84 -0.92
N MET A 117 -2.00 -12.90 -1.62
CA MET A 117 -1.35 -11.78 -2.30
C MET A 117 -2.02 -10.45 -1.95
N PHE A 118 -1.20 -9.39 -1.96
CA PHE A 118 -1.64 -8.00 -1.90
C PHE A 118 -2.13 -7.53 -3.26
N GLU A 119 -3.20 -6.76 -3.26
CA GLU A 119 -3.79 -6.10 -4.41
C GLU A 119 -3.84 -4.60 -4.12
N VAL A 120 -3.04 -3.80 -4.82
CA VAL A 120 -3.12 -2.33 -4.71
C VAL A 120 -4.35 -1.85 -5.46
N ARG A 121 -5.15 -0.99 -4.82
CA ARG A 121 -6.47 -0.60 -5.32
C ARG A 121 -6.55 0.87 -5.72
N SER A 122 -5.87 1.74 -4.97
CA SER A 122 -6.10 3.19 -5.06
C SER A 122 -4.99 3.97 -4.33
N ILE A 123 -4.80 5.23 -4.72
CA ILE A 123 -4.09 6.25 -3.94
C ILE A 123 -4.99 7.49 -3.88
N TYR A 124 -5.33 7.97 -2.69
CA TYR A 124 -6.28 9.07 -2.50
C TYR A 124 -6.12 9.73 -1.12
N VAL A 125 -6.81 10.84 -0.90
CA VAL A 125 -6.96 11.45 0.44
C VAL A 125 -8.21 10.86 1.10
N PRO A 126 -8.09 10.12 2.23
CA PRO A 126 -9.18 9.38 2.86
C PRO A 126 -10.21 10.23 3.62
#